data_AF-A0A195BV68-F1
#
_entry.id   AF-A0A195BV68-F1
#
_cell.length_a   1.000
_cell.length_b   1.000
_cell.length_c   1.000
_cell.angle_alpha   90.00
_cell.angle_beta   90.00
_cell.angle_gamma   90.00
#
_symmetry.space_group_name_H-M   'P 1'
#
loop_
_entity.id
_entity.type
_entity.pdbx_description
1 polymer ?
#
loop_
_entity_poly.entity_id
_entity_poly.type
_entity_poly.pdbx_seq_one_letter_code
_entity_poly.pdbx_strand_id
1 'polypeptide(L)'
;MDTQYGHSVFRSHCHWPLGSTFDQLIFPHICFSADSSPEIGDSCRVKGGMELRTTGFIVVGLYELSASESKVLRRTLQCCALNGGVFWASILIFDFGLLPFVKYLLTVIFGHSPGMGLTVWSWIQPFLSLTFGTIWVLPLFLLSRIVNSLWFQDIADSAYRYRQGRPLLLSSVSKLIADTLFSVLVQALFLGQGMLVSKVPLPPLGDILALVHMCLLYALYAFEYKWFNMGWELHRRLTFIEGNWPYFLGFGMPLAVLTQMPNSYFVSGCVFSILFPLFIVSGNEAEPVTGVCDCQLKLFSPVIAIANTLFNKTIGRVNKR
;
A
#
# COMPACT_ATOMS: atom_id res chain seq x y z
N MET A 1 24.85 39.71 -21.61
CA MET A 1 25.88 38.98 -20.84
C MET A 1 25.30 38.79 -19.46
N ASP A 2 24.75 37.59 -19.28
CA ASP A 2 23.98 37.14 -18.13
C ASP A 2 24.87 36.92 -16.91
N THR A 3 24.33 37.23 -15.73
CA THR A 3 24.80 36.63 -14.47
C THR A 3 23.58 36.33 -13.60
N GLN A 4 23.21 35.05 -13.61
CA GLN A 4 22.38 34.36 -12.63
C GLN A 4 22.93 34.57 -11.20
N TYR A 5 22.09 34.97 -10.26
CA TYR A 5 22.13 34.48 -8.87
C TYR A 5 20.79 34.86 -8.20
N GLY A 6 19.97 33.86 -7.87
CA GLY A 6 18.73 34.12 -7.14
C GLY A 6 17.65 33.03 -7.21
N HIS A 7 17.99 31.75 -7.38
CA HIS A 7 17.04 30.65 -7.19
C HIS A 7 17.79 29.38 -6.73
N SER A 8 18.01 29.26 -5.42
CA SER A 8 18.44 27.99 -4.81
C SER A 8 18.16 27.98 -3.29
N VAL A 9 16.89 28.03 -2.90
CA VAL A 9 16.44 27.73 -1.53
C VAL A 9 15.17 26.89 -1.60
N PHE A 10 15.27 25.68 -2.17
CA PHE A 10 14.26 24.62 -1.99
C PHE A 10 14.85 23.29 -2.46
N ARG A 11 16.04 22.96 -1.95
CA ARG A 11 16.61 21.62 -2.08
C ARG A 11 17.43 21.39 -0.84
N SER A 12 17.23 20.24 -0.21
CA SER A 12 17.86 19.75 1.03
C SER A 12 17.05 20.03 2.31
N HIS A 13 16.31 19.03 2.78
CA HIS A 13 16.38 18.49 4.15
C HIS A 13 15.17 17.59 4.47
N CYS A 14 15.22 16.34 4.01
CA CYS A 14 14.60 15.19 4.68
C CYS A 14 15.45 13.94 4.34
N HIS A 15 16.74 13.97 4.69
CA HIS A 15 17.49 12.71 4.81
C HIS A 15 17.20 12.19 6.22
N TRP A 16 16.32 11.20 6.33
CA TRP A 16 16.20 10.37 7.53
C TRP A 16 17.23 9.24 7.41
N PRO A 17 18.32 9.23 8.19
CA PRO A 17 19.24 8.11 8.22
C PRO A 17 18.70 7.16 9.28
N LEU A 18 17.85 6.21 8.89
CA LEU A 18 17.54 4.98 9.61
C LEU A 18 16.53 4.20 8.75
N GLY A 19 17.06 3.57 7.70
CA GLY A 19 16.37 2.47 7.06
C GLY A 19 16.39 1.29 8.03
N SER A 20 15.30 1.11 8.77
CA SER A 20 15.04 -0.18 9.39
C SER A 20 14.69 -1.14 8.26
N THR A 21 15.41 -2.27 8.20
CA THR A 21 15.30 -3.33 7.20
C THR A 21 13.90 -3.96 7.11
N PHE A 22 12.99 -3.60 8.01
CA PHE A 22 11.60 -4.03 8.06
C PHE A 22 10.64 -3.10 7.29
N ASP A 23 10.94 -1.79 7.24
CA ASP A 23 10.08 -0.79 6.58
C ASP A 23 10.17 -0.84 5.04
N GLN A 24 11.32 -1.30 4.52
CA GLN A 24 11.54 -1.55 3.10
C GLN A 24 10.83 -2.80 2.56
N LEU A 25 10.21 -3.63 3.41
CA LEU A 25 9.51 -4.86 3.00
C LEU A 25 8.03 -4.65 2.69
N ILE A 26 7.45 -3.50 3.03
CA ILE A 26 5.99 -3.26 2.92
C ILE A 26 5.56 -2.35 1.75
N PHE A 27 6.37 -1.40 1.28
CA PHE A 27 6.13 -0.64 0.03
C PHE A 27 7.45 -0.02 -0.47
N PRO A 28 7.91 -0.24 -1.71
CA PRO A 28 9.08 0.46 -2.24
C PRO A 28 8.66 1.77 -2.93
N HIS A 29 9.44 2.85 -2.74
CA HIS A 29 9.38 4.00 -3.64
C HIS A 29 9.86 3.60 -5.04
N ILE A 30 9.03 3.82 -6.05
CA ILE A 30 9.40 3.72 -7.46
C ILE A 30 9.22 5.13 -8.04
N CYS A 31 10.33 5.77 -8.40
CA CYS A 31 10.32 7.09 -9.02
C CYS A 31 10.14 6.93 -10.53
N PHE A 32 8.92 7.08 -11.03
CA PHE A 32 8.69 7.21 -12.46
C PHE A 32 8.97 8.66 -12.91
N SER A 33 9.95 8.85 -13.80
CA SER A 33 9.91 9.98 -14.72
C SER A 33 9.03 9.58 -15.89
N ALA A 34 7.91 10.28 -16.06
CA ALA A 34 7.08 10.14 -17.24
C ALA A 34 7.84 10.76 -18.42
N ASP A 35 8.51 9.93 -19.21
CA ASP A 35 8.93 10.32 -20.55
C ASP A 35 8.48 9.26 -21.55
N SER A 36 8.04 9.78 -22.69
CA SER A 36 7.24 9.16 -23.74
C SER A 36 7.81 7.86 -24.35
N SER A 37 6.87 7.04 -24.81
CA SER A 37 6.93 5.78 -25.57
C SER A 37 8.23 5.38 -26.27
N PRO A 38 8.49 4.06 -26.33
CA PRO A 38 8.63 3.45 -27.66
C PRO A 38 7.85 2.13 -27.82
N GLU A 39 7.37 1.90 -29.04
CA GLU A 39 6.76 0.66 -29.51
C GLU A 39 7.77 -0.49 -29.61
N ILE A 40 7.44 -1.68 -29.09
CA ILE A 40 8.05 -2.95 -29.51
C ILE A 40 7.02 -4.10 -29.45
N GLY A 41 6.72 -4.69 -30.61
CA GLY A 41 6.75 -6.13 -30.88
C GLY A 41 5.58 -7.02 -30.43
N ASP A 42 4.81 -7.50 -31.41
CA ASP A 42 3.70 -8.46 -31.31
C ASP A 42 4.04 -9.79 -30.58
N SER A 43 3.18 -10.17 -29.62
CA SER A 43 2.35 -11.40 -29.69
C SER A 43 1.52 -11.61 -28.41
N CYS A 44 0.33 -11.02 -28.36
CA CYS A 44 -0.79 -11.48 -27.54
C CYS A 44 -2.10 -10.99 -28.16
N ARG A 45 -2.92 -11.90 -28.69
CA ARG A 45 -4.18 -11.56 -29.34
C ARG A 45 -5.27 -11.34 -28.29
N VAL A 46 -5.46 -10.09 -27.86
CA VAL A 46 -6.61 -9.67 -27.04
C VAL A 46 -7.86 -9.76 -27.92
N LYS A 47 -8.83 -10.62 -27.56
CA LYS A 47 -10.12 -10.70 -28.26
C LYS A 47 -11.05 -9.60 -27.74
N GLY A 48 -11.40 -8.65 -28.61
CA GLY A 48 -12.44 -7.65 -28.36
C GLY A 48 -11.91 -6.30 -27.86
N GLY A 49 -12.55 -5.22 -28.32
CA GLY A 49 -12.23 -3.85 -27.93
C GLY A 49 -12.40 -3.67 -26.43
N MET A 50 -11.28 -3.41 -25.75
CA MET A 50 -11.22 -3.15 -24.32
C MET A 50 -11.55 -1.66 -24.11
N GLU A 51 -12.83 -1.33 -24.01
CA GLU A 51 -13.22 -0.01 -23.49
C GLU A 51 -12.81 -0.01 -22.01
N LEU A 52 -11.66 0.61 -21.71
CA LEU A 52 -11.17 0.79 -20.34
C LEU A 52 -12.19 1.63 -19.55
N ARG A 53 -13.21 0.98 -18.97
CA ARG A 53 -14.10 1.57 -17.96
C ARG A 53 -13.40 1.75 -16.61
N THR A 54 -12.09 1.99 -16.60
CA THR A 54 -11.28 2.18 -15.39
C THR A 54 -11.75 3.42 -14.62
N THR A 55 -12.16 4.47 -15.33
CA THR A 55 -12.76 5.70 -14.77
C THR A 55 -14.16 5.46 -14.18
N GLY A 56 -14.89 4.47 -14.71
CA GLY A 56 -16.21 4.09 -14.23
C GLY A 56 -16.18 3.46 -12.84
N PHE A 57 -15.15 2.67 -12.50
CA PHE A 57 -15.08 1.99 -11.20
C PHE A 57 -14.93 2.94 -10.02
N ILE A 58 -14.07 3.96 -10.13
CA ILE A 58 -13.90 4.96 -9.05
C ILE A 58 -15.19 5.78 -8.87
N VAL A 59 -15.85 6.15 -9.98
CA VAL A 59 -17.11 6.91 -9.94
C VAL A 59 -18.25 6.08 -9.35
N VAL A 60 -18.37 4.81 -9.73
CA VAL A 60 -19.32 3.87 -9.13
C VAL A 60 -19.04 3.68 -7.64
N GLY A 61 -17.77 3.47 -7.27
CA GLY A 61 -17.36 3.36 -5.87
C GLY A 61 -17.68 4.62 -5.05
N LEU A 62 -17.50 5.82 -5.62
CA LEU A 62 -17.83 7.09 -4.97
C LEU A 62 -19.34 7.32 -4.83
N TYR A 63 -20.10 7.03 -5.90
CA TYR A 63 -21.56 7.13 -5.89
C TYR A 63 -22.15 6.18 -4.85
N GLU A 64 -21.66 4.95 -4.79
CA GLU A 64 -22.14 3.96 -3.85
C GLU A 64 -21.61 4.21 -2.43
N LEU A 65 -20.44 4.82 -2.24
CA LEU A 65 -20.02 5.31 -0.92
C LEU A 65 -20.99 6.39 -0.41
N SER A 66 -21.48 7.25 -1.30
CA SER A 66 -22.50 8.25 -1.01
C SER A 66 -23.90 7.65 -0.80
N ALA A 67 -24.19 6.48 -1.39
CA ALA A 67 -25.45 5.76 -1.24
C ALA A 67 -25.44 4.79 -0.04
N SER A 68 -24.28 4.27 0.35
CA SER A 68 -24.07 3.38 1.49
C SER A 68 -24.28 4.16 2.80
N GLU A 69 -24.85 3.49 3.81
CA GLU A 69 -25.22 4.09 5.08
C GLU A 69 -24.14 5.02 5.66
N SER A 70 -24.57 6.12 6.28
CA SER A 70 -23.75 7.16 6.95
C SER A 70 -22.59 6.65 7.80
N LYS A 71 -22.65 5.39 8.22
CA LYS A 71 -21.60 4.66 8.93
C LYS A 71 -20.32 4.46 8.10
N VAL A 72 -20.40 4.13 6.81
CA VAL A 72 -19.22 3.89 5.94
C VAL A 72 -18.47 5.19 5.70
N LEU A 73 -19.19 6.24 5.27
CA LEU A 73 -18.61 7.57 5.09
C LEU A 73 -18.02 8.12 6.39
N ARG A 74 -18.72 7.94 7.52
CA ARG A 74 -18.21 8.36 8.84
C ARG A 74 -16.94 7.62 9.23
N ARG A 75 -16.82 6.33 8.94
CA ARG A 75 -15.63 5.51 9.19
C ARG A 75 -14.46 5.91 8.28
N THR A 76 -14.73 6.18 7.00
CA THR A 76 -13.72 6.75 6.08
C THR A 76 -13.27 8.14 6.52
N LEU A 77 -14.19 9.01 6.95
CA LEU A 77 -13.85 10.33 7.49
C LEU A 77 -13.06 10.24 8.81
N GLN A 78 -13.38 9.27 9.67
CA GLN A 78 -12.59 8.98 10.88
C GLN A 78 -11.18 8.50 10.51
N CYS A 79 -11.04 7.64 9.49
CA CYS A 79 -9.76 7.24 8.92
C CYS A 79 -8.98 8.46 8.40
N CYS A 80 -9.61 9.33 7.60
CA CYS A 80 -9.01 10.56 7.12
C CYS A 80 -8.60 11.51 8.26
N ALA A 81 -9.43 11.67 9.29
CA ALA A 81 -9.17 12.56 10.42
C ALA A 81 -8.04 12.04 11.32
N LEU A 82 -7.95 10.73 11.53
CA LEU A 82 -6.93 10.12 12.38
C LEU A 82 -5.58 10.02 11.62
N ASN A 83 -5.62 9.68 10.33
CA ASN A 83 -4.42 9.44 9.50
C ASN A 83 -3.90 10.69 8.81
N GLY A 84 -4.79 11.57 8.35
CA GLY A 84 -4.44 12.85 7.72
C GLY A 84 -4.53 14.04 8.67
N GLY A 85 -5.29 13.94 9.77
CA GLY A 85 -5.38 15.03 10.76
C GLY A 85 -4.36 14.85 11.88
N VAL A 86 -4.60 13.91 12.79
CA VAL A 86 -3.77 13.72 14.00
C VAL A 86 -2.31 13.45 13.66
N PHE A 87 -2.07 12.56 12.70
CA PHE A 87 -0.71 12.16 12.34
C PHE A 87 0.08 13.28 11.66
N TRP A 88 -0.46 13.87 10.59
CA TRP A 88 0.19 14.99 9.90
C TRP A 88 0.33 16.21 10.80
N ALA A 89 -0.69 16.56 11.60
CA ALA A 89 -0.60 17.66 12.54
C ALA A 89 0.51 17.40 13.58
N SER A 90 0.65 16.16 14.06
CA SER A 90 1.73 15.83 15.00
C SER A 90 3.12 15.99 14.38
N ILE A 91 3.30 15.62 13.11
CA ILE A 91 4.56 15.83 12.37
C ILE A 91 4.81 17.32 12.16
N LEU A 92 3.80 18.09 11.73
CA LEU A 92 3.94 19.53 11.52
C LEU A 92 4.29 20.26 12.83
N ILE A 93 3.63 19.92 13.93
CA ILE A 93 3.93 20.50 15.25
C ILE A 93 5.34 20.12 15.69
N PHE A 94 5.79 18.89 15.42
CA PHE A 94 7.14 18.44 15.75
C PHE A 94 8.20 19.20 14.93
N ASP A 95 8.06 19.22 13.61
CA ASP A 95 9.05 19.78 12.69
C ASP A 95 9.09 21.32 12.70
N PHE A 96 7.92 21.98 12.74
CA PHE A 96 7.81 23.43 12.67
C PHE A 96 7.57 24.12 14.00
N GLY A 97 7.22 23.36 15.05
CA GLY A 97 7.02 23.90 16.40
C GLY A 97 8.12 23.47 17.35
N LEU A 98 8.17 22.16 17.66
CA LEU A 98 9.03 21.63 18.72
C LEU A 98 10.52 21.73 18.40
N LEU A 99 10.95 21.28 17.22
CA LEU A 99 12.35 21.34 16.80
C LEU A 99 12.90 22.79 16.79
N PRO A 100 12.27 23.77 16.13
CA PRO A 100 12.76 25.15 16.14
C PRO A 100 12.69 25.77 17.54
N PHE A 101 11.70 25.43 18.36
CA PHE A 101 11.62 25.89 19.75
C PHE A 101 12.79 25.35 20.60
N VAL A 102 13.09 24.05 20.52
CA VAL A 102 14.23 23.45 21.23
C VAL A 102 15.54 24.06 20.74
N LYS A 103 15.69 24.26 19.42
CA LYS A 103 16.87 24.92 18.85
C LYS A 103 17.00 26.36 19.39
N TYR A 104 15.91 27.11 19.45
CA TYR A 104 15.89 28.45 20.02
C TYR A 104 16.33 28.45 21.49
N LEU A 105 15.79 27.56 22.33
CA LEU A 105 16.21 27.43 23.73
C LEU A 105 17.70 27.14 23.86
N LEU A 106 18.24 26.23 23.04
CA LEU A 106 19.67 25.93 23.04
C LEU A 106 20.51 27.16 22.65
N THR A 107 20.04 27.99 21.71
CA THR A 107 20.74 29.24 21.37
C THR A 107 20.71 30.26 22.50
N VAL A 108 19.64 30.33 23.30
CA VAL A 108 19.55 31.21 24.46
C VAL A 108 20.47 30.74 25.59
N ILE A 109 20.48 29.43 25.87
CA ILE A 109 21.26 28.84 26.97
C ILE A 109 22.76 28.87 26.66
N PHE A 110 23.15 28.46 25.45
CA PHE A 110 24.55 28.31 25.03
C PHE A 110 25.08 29.48 24.20
N GLY A 111 24.33 30.57 24.08
CA GLY A 111 24.70 31.74 23.26
C GLY A 111 26.02 32.41 23.68
N HIS A 112 26.45 32.20 24.92
CA HIS A 112 27.72 32.70 25.47
C HIS A 112 28.95 31.88 25.03
N SER A 113 28.75 30.65 24.51
CA SER A 113 29.84 29.74 24.11
C SER A 113 29.76 29.46 22.61
N PRO A 114 30.62 30.06 21.78
CA PRO A 114 30.56 29.88 20.33
C PRO A 114 30.73 28.40 19.96
N GLY A 115 29.81 27.87 19.17
CA GLY A 115 29.83 26.50 18.67
C GLY A 115 29.22 25.43 19.58
N MET A 116 29.09 25.65 20.89
CA MET A 116 28.55 24.64 21.82
C MET A 116 27.08 24.31 21.53
N GLY A 117 26.25 25.32 21.28
CA GLY A 117 24.84 25.13 20.93
C GLY A 117 24.63 24.36 19.63
N LEU A 118 25.53 24.53 18.64
CA LEU A 118 25.48 23.80 17.36
C LEU A 118 25.85 22.32 17.56
N THR A 119 26.90 22.04 18.33
CA THR A 119 27.30 20.66 18.66
C THR A 119 26.20 19.95 19.45
N VAL A 120 25.62 20.59 20.46
CA VAL A 120 24.52 19.99 21.23
C VAL A 120 23.29 19.74 20.35
N TRP A 121 22.95 20.67 19.46
CA TRP A 121 21.86 20.50 18.49
C TRP A 121 22.09 19.31 17.55
N SER A 122 23.31 19.08 17.06
CA SER A 122 23.59 17.96 16.15
C SER A 122 23.37 16.58 16.77
N TRP A 123 23.39 16.47 18.11
CA TRP A 123 23.04 15.23 18.82
C TRP A 123 21.57 15.19 19.22
N ILE A 124 21.01 16.31 19.67
CA ILE A 124 19.63 16.39 20.16
C ILE A 124 18.62 16.21 19.03
N GLN A 125 18.84 16.85 17.88
CA GLN A 125 17.91 16.77 16.75
C GLN A 125 17.67 15.32 16.27
N PRO A 126 18.70 14.51 15.94
CA PRO A 126 18.47 13.13 15.50
C PRO A 126 17.89 12.27 16.62
N PHE A 127 18.28 12.47 17.88
CA PHE A 127 17.73 11.71 19.00
C PHE A 127 16.23 11.98 19.19
N LEU A 128 15.84 13.26 19.30
CA LEU A 128 14.43 13.65 19.42
C LEU A 128 13.60 13.13 18.26
N SER A 129 14.14 13.24 17.05
CA SER A 129 13.43 12.79 15.86
C SER A 129 13.28 11.28 15.81
N LEU A 130 14.30 10.53 16.22
CA LEU A 130 14.24 9.07 16.32
C LEU A 130 13.23 8.63 17.38
N THR A 131 13.24 9.27 18.54
CA THR A 131 12.29 8.99 19.62
C THR A 131 10.86 9.29 19.18
N PHE A 132 10.62 10.45 18.58
CA PHE A 132 9.30 10.83 18.06
C PHE A 132 8.83 9.86 16.95
N GLY A 133 9.72 9.55 16.00
CA GLY A 133 9.44 8.59 14.94
C GLY A 133 9.07 7.20 15.46
N THR A 134 9.86 6.67 16.39
CA THR A 134 9.72 5.28 16.85
C THR A 134 8.63 5.11 17.90
N ILE A 135 8.48 6.05 18.83
CA ILE A 135 7.55 5.91 19.97
C ILE A 135 6.17 6.48 19.66
N TRP A 136 6.08 7.50 18.81
CA TRP A 136 4.82 8.18 18.53
C TRP A 136 4.28 7.84 17.14
N VAL A 137 5.06 8.17 16.12
CA VAL A 137 4.65 8.08 14.72
C VAL A 137 4.42 6.61 14.32
N LEU A 138 5.39 5.73 14.54
CA LEU A 138 5.28 4.33 14.14
C LEU A 138 4.10 3.60 14.83
N PRO A 139 3.90 3.67 16.16
CA PRO A 139 2.76 3.00 16.80
C PRO A 139 1.41 3.57 16.37
N LEU A 140 1.28 4.89 16.22
CA LEU A 140 0.05 5.50 15.71
C LEU A 140 -0.27 5.03 14.28
N PHE A 141 0.75 4.92 13.42
CA PHE A 141 0.59 4.41 12.08
C PHE A 141 0.16 2.92 12.06
N LEU A 142 0.74 2.09 12.94
CA LEU A 142 0.36 0.68 13.06
C LEU A 142 -1.06 0.51 13.60
N LEU A 143 -1.43 1.27 14.63
CA LEU A 143 -2.78 1.28 15.19
C LEU A 143 -3.81 1.71 14.15
N SER A 144 -3.50 2.77 13.40
CA SER A 144 -4.29 3.21 12.25
C SER A 144 -4.55 2.08 11.25
N ARG A 145 -3.51 1.33 10.86
CA ARG A 145 -3.68 0.21 9.93
C ARG A 145 -4.62 -0.87 10.46
N ILE A 146 -4.51 -1.23 11.75
CA ILE A 146 -5.38 -2.23 12.36
C ILE A 146 -6.84 -1.75 12.33
N VAL A 147 -7.07 -0.50 12.76
CA VAL A 147 -8.40 0.11 12.78
C VAL A 147 -8.98 0.19 11.37
N ASN A 148 -8.18 0.60 10.39
CA ASN A 148 -8.57 0.66 8.99
C ASN A 148 -8.96 -0.73 8.47
N SER A 149 -8.19 -1.78 8.75
CA SER A 149 -8.51 -3.15 8.34
C SER A 149 -9.84 -3.64 8.92
N LEU A 150 -10.14 -3.31 10.19
CA LEU A 150 -11.43 -3.65 10.79
C LEU A 150 -12.59 -2.91 10.10
N TRP A 151 -12.39 -1.64 9.76
CA TRP A 151 -13.39 -0.87 9.02
C TRP A 151 -13.59 -1.37 7.60
N PHE A 152 -12.51 -1.79 6.94
CA PHE A 152 -12.55 -2.38 5.60
C PHE A 152 -13.35 -3.67 5.58
N GLN A 153 -13.21 -4.53 6.60
CA GLN A 153 -14.05 -5.72 6.77
C GLN A 153 -15.53 -5.35 6.94
N ASP A 154 -15.85 -4.40 7.83
CA ASP A 154 -17.24 -3.93 8.03
C ASP A 154 -17.87 -3.41 6.72
N ILE A 155 -17.09 -2.66 5.92
CA ILE A 155 -17.52 -2.11 4.62
C ILE A 155 -17.77 -3.23 3.62
N ALA A 156 -16.82 -4.18 3.51
CA ALA A 156 -16.95 -5.29 2.59
C ALA A 156 -18.16 -6.17 2.91
N ASP A 157 -18.38 -6.49 4.18
CA ASP A 157 -19.52 -7.29 4.62
C ASP A 157 -20.85 -6.60 4.32
N SER A 158 -20.90 -5.28 4.51
CA SER A 158 -22.08 -4.49 4.20
C SER A 158 -22.36 -4.45 2.69
N ALA A 159 -21.33 -4.20 1.87
CA ALA A 159 -21.42 -4.19 0.41
C ALA A 159 -21.81 -5.57 -0.15
N TYR A 160 -21.22 -6.64 0.39
CA TYR A 160 -21.54 -8.01 0.01
C TYR A 160 -23.01 -8.35 0.33
N ARG A 161 -23.48 -8.01 1.53
CA ARG A 161 -24.88 -8.25 1.94
C ARG A 161 -25.89 -7.55 1.06
N TYR A 162 -25.58 -6.32 0.63
CA TYR A 162 -26.42 -5.56 -0.27
C TYR A 162 -26.57 -6.22 -1.64
N ARG A 163 -25.49 -6.77 -2.20
CA ARG A 163 -25.47 -7.35 -3.56
C ARG A 163 -25.83 -8.83 -3.64
N GLN A 164 -25.23 -9.64 -2.78
CA GLN A 164 -25.20 -11.10 -2.93
C GLN A 164 -25.90 -11.84 -1.78
N GLY A 165 -26.34 -11.12 -0.75
CA GLY A 165 -27.02 -11.70 0.41
C GLY A 165 -26.06 -12.15 1.50
N ARG A 166 -26.41 -13.20 2.27
CA ARG A 166 -25.62 -13.58 3.46
C ARG A 166 -24.27 -14.22 3.08
N PRO A 167 -23.16 -13.85 3.76
CA PRO A 167 -21.85 -14.48 3.52
C PRO A 167 -21.90 -15.98 3.84
N LEU A 168 -21.19 -16.77 3.03
CA LEU A 168 -21.12 -18.23 3.17
C LEU A 168 -20.18 -18.61 4.32
N LEU A 169 -20.73 -18.72 5.53
CA LEU A 169 -19.99 -19.07 6.75
C LEU A 169 -19.90 -20.60 6.93
N LEU A 170 -19.41 -21.32 5.92
CA LEU A 170 -19.41 -22.80 5.90
C LEU A 170 -18.06 -23.45 6.24
N SER A 171 -17.03 -22.66 6.58
CA SER A 171 -15.70 -23.18 6.91
C SER A 171 -15.47 -23.25 8.42
N SER A 172 -14.74 -24.26 8.89
CA SER A 172 -14.30 -24.32 10.30
C SER A 172 -13.36 -23.15 10.60
N VAL A 173 -13.46 -22.56 11.79
CA VAL A 173 -12.61 -21.42 12.22
C VAL A 173 -11.11 -21.70 11.99
N SER A 174 -10.68 -22.95 12.18
CA SER A 174 -9.31 -23.40 11.91
C SER A 174 -8.87 -23.25 10.46
N LYS A 175 -9.74 -23.60 9.49
CA LYS A 175 -9.45 -23.46 8.06
C LYS A 175 -9.40 -21.99 7.67
N LEU A 176 -10.28 -21.18 8.23
CA LEU A 176 -10.33 -19.74 7.99
C LEU A 176 -9.07 -19.03 8.51
N ILE A 177 -8.60 -19.38 9.71
CA ILE A 177 -7.34 -18.88 10.25
C ILE A 177 -6.17 -19.32 9.36
N ALA A 178 -6.13 -20.59 8.95
CA ALA A 178 -5.05 -21.11 8.10
C ALA A 178 -5.00 -20.40 6.74
N ASP A 179 -6.14 -20.21 6.07
CA ASP A 179 -6.25 -19.49 4.80
C ASP A 179 -5.82 -18.02 4.96
N THR A 180 -6.22 -17.38 6.06
CA THR A 180 -5.83 -15.98 6.34
C THR A 180 -4.33 -15.85 6.56
N LEU A 181 -3.72 -16.73 7.37
CA LEU A 181 -2.28 -16.73 7.61
C LEU A 181 -1.48 -17.03 6.33
N PHE A 182 -1.96 -17.98 5.53
CA PHE A 182 -1.33 -18.32 4.26
C PHE A 182 -1.45 -17.17 3.25
N SER A 183 -2.61 -16.48 3.20
CA SER A 183 -2.80 -15.30 2.37
C SER A 183 -1.85 -14.17 2.75
N VAL A 184 -1.75 -13.83 4.04
CA VAL A 184 -0.82 -12.82 4.54
C VAL A 184 0.63 -13.16 4.18
N LEU A 185 1.03 -14.42 4.32
CA LEU A 185 2.37 -14.88 3.94
C LEU A 185 2.63 -14.71 2.43
N VAL A 186 1.70 -15.16 1.58
CA VAL A 186 1.83 -15.06 0.13
C VAL A 186 1.88 -13.59 -0.32
N GLN A 187 1.02 -12.73 0.24
CA GLN A 187 0.99 -11.30 -0.04
C GLN A 187 2.32 -10.63 0.34
N ALA A 188 2.87 -10.94 1.53
CA ALA A 188 4.17 -10.43 1.96
C ALA A 188 5.32 -10.89 1.06
N LEU A 189 5.34 -12.16 0.66
CA LEU A 189 6.33 -12.70 -0.27
C LEU A 189 6.20 -12.08 -1.67
N PHE A 190 4.97 -11.84 -2.14
CA PHE A 190 4.70 -11.25 -3.46
C PHE A 190 5.13 -9.80 -3.54
N LEU A 191 4.93 -9.07 -2.46
CA LEU A 191 5.45 -7.73 -2.31
C LEU A 191 6.99 -7.70 -2.30
N GLY A 192 7.61 -8.59 -1.53
CA GLY A 192 9.07 -8.75 -1.53
C GLY A 192 9.63 -9.11 -2.92
N GLN A 193 8.90 -9.94 -3.67
CA GLN A 193 9.22 -10.23 -5.08
C GLN A 193 9.15 -8.97 -5.95
N GLY A 194 8.10 -8.15 -5.82
CA GLY A 194 7.97 -6.88 -6.54
C GLY A 194 9.12 -5.91 -6.25
N MET A 195 9.56 -5.84 -4.99
CA MET A 195 10.71 -5.04 -4.57
C MET A 195 12.03 -5.53 -5.17
N LEU A 196 12.22 -6.84 -5.24
CA LEU A 196 13.42 -7.42 -5.84
C LEU A 196 13.45 -7.14 -7.35
N VAL A 197 12.30 -7.28 -8.01
CA VAL A 197 12.16 -7.03 -9.45
C VAL A 197 12.37 -5.55 -9.78
N SER A 198 12.02 -4.63 -8.87
CA SER A 198 12.30 -3.19 -9.03
C SER A 198 13.80 -2.85 -9.01
N LYS A 199 14.68 -3.78 -8.61
CA LYS A 199 16.14 -3.60 -8.60
C LYS A 199 16.81 -4.11 -9.87
N VAL A 200 16.06 -4.60 -10.85
CA VAL A 200 16.59 -5.04 -12.14
C VAL A 200 17.29 -3.86 -12.83
N PRO A 201 18.53 -4.01 -13.33
CA PRO A 201 19.36 -2.92 -13.87
C PRO A 201 18.90 -2.38 -15.25
N LEU A 202 17.62 -2.55 -15.59
CA LEU A 202 16.99 -2.08 -16.82
C LEU A 202 15.88 -1.09 -16.44
N PRO A 203 16.19 0.22 -16.36
CA PRO A 203 15.35 1.23 -15.70
C PRO A 203 13.87 1.31 -16.12
N PRO A 204 13.44 1.16 -17.39
CA PRO A 204 11.99 1.15 -17.64
C PRO A 204 11.35 -0.19 -17.23
N LEU A 205 12.09 -1.29 -17.38
CA LEU A 205 11.55 -2.63 -17.17
C LEU A 205 11.34 -2.94 -15.69
N GLY A 206 12.30 -2.56 -14.82
CA GLY A 206 12.19 -2.76 -13.38
C GLY A 206 10.98 -2.05 -12.78
N ASP A 207 10.77 -0.80 -13.19
CA ASP A 207 9.67 0.03 -12.70
C ASP A 207 8.30 -0.45 -13.21
N ILE A 208 8.20 -0.83 -14.48
CA ILE A 208 6.97 -1.42 -15.05
C ILE A 208 6.64 -2.73 -14.35
N LEU A 209 7.61 -3.62 -14.17
CA LEU A 209 7.37 -4.91 -13.51
C LEU A 209 6.96 -4.71 -12.05
N ALA A 210 7.56 -3.76 -11.35
CA ALA A 210 7.18 -3.44 -9.98
C ALA A 210 5.77 -2.83 -9.91
N LEU A 211 5.39 -1.97 -10.87
CA LEU A 211 4.01 -1.48 -11.01
C LEU A 211 3.03 -2.63 -11.25
N VAL A 212 3.34 -3.59 -12.14
CA VAL A 212 2.51 -4.78 -12.38
C VAL A 212 2.28 -5.56 -11.08
N HIS A 213 3.33 -5.81 -10.29
CA HIS A 213 3.20 -6.47 -8.99
C HIS A 213 2.30 -5.68 -8.05
N MET A 214 2.47 -4.37 -7.96
CA MET A 214 1.65 -3.51 -7.11
C MET A 214 0.17 -3.52 -7.52
N CYS A 215 -0.13 -3.44 -8.82
CA CYS A 215 -1.50 -3.51 -9.31
C CYS A 215 -2.18 -4.83 -8.95
N LEU A 216 -1.50 -5.96 -9.20
CA LEU A 216 -2.05 -7.29 -8.90
C LEU A 216 -2.20 -7.51 -7.39
N LEU A 217 -1.29 -7.00 -6.57
CA LEU A 217 -1.36 -7.07 -5.11
C LEU A 217 -2.56 -6.27 -4.58
N TYR A 218 -2.76 -5.03 -5.06
CA TYR A 218 -3.89 -4.20 -4.65
C TYR A 218 -5.24 -4.75 -5.13
N ALA A 219 -5.28 -5.33 -6.32
CA ALA A 219 -6.45 -6.06 -6.78
C ALA A 219 -6.76 -7.25 -5.87
N LEU A 220 -5.74 -8.06 -5.52
CA LEU A 220 -5.91 -9.17 -4.56
C LEU A 220 -6.44 -8.66 -3.22
N TYR A 221 -5.90 -7.57 -2.67
CA TYR A 221 -6.35 -7.00 -1.41
C TYR A 221 -7.83 -6.63 -1.44
N ALA A 222 -8.29 -5.94 -2.49
CA ALA A 222 -9.67 -5.47 -2.56
C ALA A 222 -10.66 -6.62 -2.79
N PHE A 223 -10.34 -7.53 -3.72
CA PHE A 223 -11.22 -8.65 -4.06
C PHE A 223 -11.21 -9.77 -3.03
N GLU A 224 -10.15 -9.90 -2.23
CA GLU A 224 -10.08 -10.89 -1.16
C GLU A 224 -11.27 -10.78 -0.21
N TYR A 225 -11.73 -9.58 0.13
CA TYR A 225 -12.91 -9.41 0.98
C TYR A 225 -14.17 -10.03 0.36
N LYS A 226 -14.41 -9.79 -0.94
CA LYS A 226 -15.53 -10.39 -1.67
C LYS A 226 -15.41 -11.92 -1.71
N TRP A 227 -14.25 -12.42 -2.11
CA TRP A 227 -14.01 -13.85 -2.29
C TRP A 227 -13.99 -14.63 -0.99
N PHE A 228 -13.57 -13.99 0.09
CA PHE A 228 -13.68 -14.54 1.43
C PHE A 228 -15.14 -14.75 1.82
N ASN A 229 -16.02 -13.77 1.56
CA ASN A 229 -17.47 -13.89 1.77
C ASN A 229 -18.14 -14.93 0.86
N MET A 230 -17.55 -15.22 -0.31
CA MET A 230 -17.94 -16.34 -1.18
C MET A 230 -17.36 -17.70 -0.75
N GLY A 231 -16.50 -17.75 0.27
CA GLY A 231 -15.85 -18.97 0.73
C GLY A 231 -14.77 -19.52 -0.22
N TRP A 232 -14.16 -18.68 -1.07
CA TRP A 232 -13.08 -19.12 -1.95
C TRP A 232 -11.78 -19.26 -1.16
N GLU A 233 -11.06 -20.36 -1.34
CA GLU A 233 -9.71 -20.55 -0.77
C GLU A 233 -8.65 -19.74 -1.53
N LEU A 234 -7.53 -19.42 -0.89
CA LEU A 234 -6.46 -18.60 -1.47
C LEU A 234 -6.00 -19.12 -2.85
N HIS A 235 -5.76 -20.41 -3.00
CA HIS A 235 -5.30 -20.98 -4.28
C HIS A 235 -6.25 -20.63 -5.43
N ARG A 236 -7.56 -20.72 -5.20
CA ARG A 236 -8.57 -20.33 -6.18
C ARG A 236 -8.50 -18.84 -6.50
N ARG A 237 -8.34 -17.98 -5.49
CA ARG A 237 -8.21 -16.51 -5.67
C ARG A 237 -7.00 -16.18 -6.56
N LEU A 238 -5.84 -16.78 -6.27
CA LEU A 238 -4.61 -16.54 -7.02
C LEU A 238 -4.71 -17.05 -8.46
N THR A 239 -5.18 -18.29 -8.68
CA THR A 239 -5.38 -18.82 -10.03
C THR A 239 -6.35 -17.98 -10.84
N PHE A 240 -7.40 -17.45 -10.20
CA PHE A 240 -8.36 -16.57 -10.87
C PHE A 240 -7.74 -15.24 -11.29
N ILE A 241 -6.87 -14.65 -10.47
CA ILE A 241 -6.11 -13.44 -10.85
C ILE A 241 -5.13 -13.75 -11.99
N GLU A 242 -4.34 -14.82 -11.88
CA GLU A 242 -3.35 -15.18 -12.92
C GLU A 242 -4.00 -15.46 -14.28
N GLY A 243 -5.20 -16.05 -14.29
CA GLY A 243 -5.97 -16.34 -15.50
C GLY A 243 -6.70 -15.14 -16.11
N ASN A 244 -6.95 -14.09 -15.33
CA ASN A 244 -7.66 -12.89 -15.79
C ASN A 244 -6.86 -11.61 -15.47
N TRP A 245 -5.54 -11.71 -15.52
CA TRP A 245 -4.61 -10.68 -15.07
C TRP A 245 -4.81 -9.30 -15.72
N PRO A 246 -5.25 -9.14 -17.00
CA PRO A 246 -5.40 -7.81 -17.58
C PRO A 246 -6.48 -6.99 -16.86
N TYR A 247 -7.56 -7.65 -16.44
CA TYR A 247 -8.62 -7.00 -15.68
C TYR A 247 -8.10 -6.50 -14.33
N PHE A 248 -7.42 -7.38 -13.58
CA PHE A 248 -6.91 -7.04 -12.25
C PHE A 248 -5.78 -6.01 -12.27
N LEU A 249 -4.95 -6.05 -13.32
CA LEU A 249 -3.96 -5.02 -13.58
C LEU A 249 -4.64 -3.67 -13.78
N GLY A 250 -5.65 -3.60 -14.65
CA GLY A 250 -6.42 -2.38 -14.88
C GLY A 250 -7.15 -1.89 -13.63
N PHE A 251 -7.74 -2.79 -12.86
CA PHE A 251 -8.44 -2.48 -11.61
C PHE A 251 -7.50 -1.90 -10.55
N GLY A 252 -6.32 -2.49 -10.34
CA GLY A 252 -5.38 -2.05 -9.31
C GLY A 252 -4.55 -0.81 -9.68
N MET A 253 -4.45 -0.49 -10.97
CA MET A 253 -3.55 0.56 -11.48
C MET A 253 -3.80 1.96 -10.91
N PRO A 254 -5.04 2.47 -10.83
CA PRO A 254 -5.27 3.81 -10.28
C PRO A 254 -4.79 3.92 -8.83
N LEU A 255 -5.04 2.91 -8.00
CA LEU A 255 -4.54 2.90 -6.62
C LEU A 255 -3.01 2.82 -6.58
N ALA A 256 -2.41 1.95 -7.40
CA ALA A 256 -0.96 1.79 -7.47
C ALA A 256 -0.27 3.12 -7.82
N VAL A 257 -0.73 3.81 -8.87
CA VAL A 257 -0.16 5.10 -9.29
C VAL A 257 -0.35 6.18 -8.22
N LEU A 258 -1.56 6.30 -7.66
CA LEU A 258 -1.86 7.33 -6.65
C LEU A 258 -1.01 7.15 -5.38
N THR A 259 -0.77 5.91 -4.96
CA THR A 259 0.08 5.61 -3.80
C THR A 259 1.57 5.80 -4.06
N GLN A 260 2.01 5.83 -5.32
CA GLN A 260 3.42 6.04 -5.69
C GLN A 260 3.79 7.53 -5.84
N MET A 261 2.82 8.43 -6.06
CA MET A 261 3.09 9.86 -6.20
C MET A 261 3.72 10.53 -4.97
N PRO A 262 3.29 10.24 -3.72
CA PRO A 262 3.91 10.85 -2.56
C PRO A 262 5.33 10.31 -2.34
N ASN A 263 6.29 11.20 -2.02
CA ASN A 263 7.67 10.83 -1.66
C ASN A 263 7.84 10.33 -0.20
N SER A 264 6.74 10.15 0.53
CA SER A 264 6.76 9.70 1.92
C SER A 264 5.84 8.50 2.09
N TYR A 265 6.39 7.42 2.66
CA TYR A 265 5.66 6.18 2.95
C TYR A 265 4.42 6.40 3.82
N PHE A 266 4.51 7.33 4.77
CA PHE A 266 3.37 7.64 5.62
C PHE A 266 2.24 8.28 4.81
N VAL A 267 2.59 9.19 3.91
CA VAL A 267 1.61 9.86 3.02
C VAL A 267 1.03 8.86 2.03
N SER A 268 1.86 8.00 1.45
CA SER A 268 1.43 6.88 0.59
C SER A 268 0.44 5.95 1.31
N GLY A 269 0.73 5.57 2.57
CA GLY A 269 -0.17 4.78 3.40
C GLY A 269 -1.50 5.48 3.74
N CYS A 270 -1.48 6.81 3.90
CA CYS A 270 -2.70 7.61 4.05
C CYS A 270 -3.52 7.60 2.76
N VAL A 271 -2.90 7.86 1.61
CA VAL A 271 -3.56 7.81 0.29
C VAL A 271 -4.19 6.44 0.07
N PHE A 272 -3.45 5.36 0.34
CA PHE A 272 -3.97 4.00 0.30
C PHE A 272 -5.20 3.86 1.20
N SER A 273 -5.10 4.25 2.47
CA SER A 273 -6.19 4.07 3.46
C SER A 273 -7.45 4.86 3.13
N ILE A 274 -7.32 6.01 2.47
CA ILE A 274 -8.44 6.86 2.03
C ILE A 274 -9.14 6.23 0.82
N LEU A 275 -8.37 5.75 -0.15
CA LEU A 275 -8.90 5.27 -1.42
C LEU A 275 -9.35 3.81 -1.35
N PHE A 276 -8.68 2.97 -0.57
CA PHE A 276 -8.89 1.53 -0.54
C PHE A 276 -10.34 1.10 -0.23
N PRO A 277 -11.11 1.75 0.67
CA PRO A 277 -12.55 1.51 0.81
C PRO A 277 -13.33 1.55 -0.50
N LEU A 278 -13.02 2.50 -1.38
CA LEU A 278 -13.68 2.63 -2.68
C LEU A 278 -13.39 1.43 -3.57
N PHE A 279 -12.16 0.91 -3.51
CA PHE A 279 -11.77 -0.30 -4.24
C PHE A 279 -12.45 -1.55 -3.69
N ILE A 280 -12.64 -1.66 -2.38
CA ILE A 280 -13.40 -2.79 -1.78
C ILE A 280 -14.84 -2.79 -2.28
N VAL A 281 -15.53 -1.65 -2.25
CA VAL A 281 -16.90 -1.52 -2.74
C VAL A 281 -16.95 -1.85 -4.23
N SER A 282 -16.07 -1.22 -5.03
CA SER A 282 -15.98 -1.46 -6.48
C SER A 282 -15.70 -2.94 -6.81
N GLY A 283 -14.86 -3.61 -6.02
CA GLY A 283 -14.55 -5.03 -6.19
C GLY A 283 -15.77 -5.92 -5.88
N ASN A 284 -16.57 -5.58 -4.87
CA ASN A 284 -17.82 -6.27 -4.55
C ASN A 284 -18.85 -6.16 -5.67
N GLU A 285 -18.97 -4.99 -6.28
CA GLU A 285 -19.84 -4.73 -7.44
C GLU A 285 -19.34 -5.39 -8.73
N ALA A 286 -18.02 -5.48 -8.89
CA ALA A 286 -17.40 -5.90 -10.14
C ALA A 286 -17.67 -7.37 -10.47
N GLU A 287 -17.99 -7.61 -11.74
CA GLU A 287 -17.98 -8.93 -12.38
C GLU A 287 -16.84 -8.95 -13.41
N PRO A 288 -15.68 -9.52 -13.06
CA PRO A 288 -14.55 -9.59 -13.99
C PRO A 288 -14.93 -10.39 -15.23
N VAL A 289 -14.71 -9.80 -16.41
CA VAL A 289 -14.90 -10.52 -17.68
C VAL A 289 -13.84 -11.61 -17.78
N THR A 290 -14.27 -12.86 -17.91
CA THR A 290 -13.39 -14.02 -17.99
C THR A 290 -13.13 -14.45 -19.43
N GLY A 291 -12.01 -15.15 -19.67
CA GLY A 291 -11.72 -15.77 -20.98
C GLY A 291 -11.25 -14.81 -22.08
N VAL A 292 -10.77 -13.61 -21.72
CA VAL A 292 -10.30 -12.60 -22.68
C VAL A 292 -8.84 -12.84 -23.12
N CYS A 293 -8.05 -13.50 -22.27
CA CYS A 293 -6.64 -13.80 -22.51
C CYS A 293 -6.38 -15.31 -22.33
N ASP A 294 -5.73 -15.93 -23.32
CA ASP A 294 -5.35 -17.34 -23.28
C ASP A 294 -4.01 -17.57 -22.54
N CYS A 295 -3.30 -16.50 -22.17
CA CYS A 295 -2.01 -16.55 -21.49
C CYS A 295 -2.17 -16.30 -19.98
N GLN A 296 -1.75 -17.27 -19.17
CA GLN A 296 -1.76 -17.16 -17.71
C GLN A 296 -0.47 -16.50 -17.20
N LEU A 297 -0.61 -15.40 -16.47
CA LEU A 297 0.51 -14.67 -15.87
C LEU A 297 0.87 -15.27 -14.51
N LYS A 298 1.78 -16.25 -14.48
CA LYS A 298 2.15 -17.04 -13.30
C LYS A 298 3.06 -16.32 -12.29
N LEU A 299 2.78 -15.05 -11.99
CA LEU A 299 3.59 -14.25 -11.09
C LEU A 299 3.47 -14.67 -9.61
N PHE A 300 2.37 -15.33 -9.21
CA PHE A 300 2.21 -15.83 -7.84
C PHE A 300 2.83 -17.21 -7.63
N SER A 301 3.13 -17.94 -8.71
CA SER A 301 3.71 -19.29 -8.61
C SER A 301 5.02 -19.37 -7.80
N PRO A 302 6.01 -18.48 -7.96
CA PRO A 302 7.24 -18.50 -7.16
C PRO A 302 6.96 -18.32 -5.66
N VAL A 303 6.09 -17.39 -5.30
CA VAL A 303 5.77 -17.10 -3.89
C VAL A 303 4.93 -18.19 -3.25
N ILE A 304 4.04 -18.83 -4.01
CA ILE A 304 3.31 -20.02 -3.54
C ILE A 304 4.30 -21.16 -3.23
N ALA A 305 5.28 -21.40 -4.09
CA ALA A 305 6.29 -22.43 -3.88
C ALA A 305 7.13 -22.17 -2.60
N ILE A 306 7.53 -20.92 -2.39
CA ILE A 306 8.23 -20.50 -1.18
C ILE A 306 7.33 -20.66 0.06
N ALA A 307 6.09 -20.18 0.01
CA ALA A 307 5.14 -20.26 1.12
C ALA A 307 4.86 -21.71 1.53
N ASN A 308 4.60 -22.60 0.56
CA ASN A 308 4.41 -24.03 0.80
C ASN A 308 5.65 -24.67 1.45
N THR A 309 6.84 -24.29 1.00
CA THR A 309 8.11 -24.79 1.56
C THR A 309 8.30 -24.35 3.01
N LEU A 310 7.99 -23.09 3.33
CA LEU A 310 8.08 -22.54 4.68
C LEU A 310 7.06 -23.20 5.62
N PHE A 311 5.83 -23.38 5.16
CA PHE A 311 4.76 -23.99 5.95
C PHE A 311 5.08 -25.46 6.29
N ASN A 312 5.50 -26.24 5.28
CA ASN A 312 5.88 -27.64 5.45
C ASN A 312 7.09 -27.80 6.38
N LYS A 313 8.10 -26.90 6.29
CA LYS A 313 9.26 -26.93 7.20
C LYS A 313 8.88 -26.58 8.65
N THR A 314 7.94 -25.67 8.84
CA THR A 314 7.53 -25.23 10.19
C THR A 314 6.71 -26.32 10.89
N ILE A 315 5.72 -26.90 10.20
CA ILE A 315 4.89 -27.98 10.75
C ILE A 315 5.68 -29.29 10.92
N GLY A 316 6.55 -29.62 9.96
CA GLY A 316 7.39 -30.82 10.04
C GLY A 316 8.41 -30.80 11.20
N ARG A 317 8.74 -29.61 11.73
CA ARG A 317 9.57 -29.46 12.94
C ARG A 317 8.77 -29.60 14.24
N VAL A 318 7.49 -29.23 14.25
CA VAL A 318 6.61 -29.37 15.42
C VAL A 318 6.26 -30.85 15.66
N ASN A 319 6.04 -31.63 14.61
CA ASN A 319 5.76 -33.08 14.72
C ASN A 319 6.99 -33.95 15.08
N LYS A 320 8.18 -33.36 15.21
CA LYS A 320 9.44 -34.06 15.56
C LYS A 320 9.96 -33.71 16.96
N ARG A 321 9.20 -32.93 17.74
CA ARG A 321 9.46 -32.66 19.15
C ARG A 321 8.40 -33.36 19.98
#